data_AF-A0A414E800-F1
#
_entry.id   AF-A0A414E800-F1
#
_cell.length_a   1.000
_cell.length_b   1.000
_cell.length_c   1.000
_cell.angle_alpha   90.00
_cell.angle_beta   90.00
_cell.angle_gamma   90.00
#
_symmetry.space_group_name_H-M   'P 1'
#
loop_
_entity.id
_entity.type
_entity.pdbx_description
1 polymer ?
#
loop_
_entity_poly.entity_id
_entity_poly.type
_entity_poly.pdbx_seq_one_letter_code
_entity_poly.pdbx_strand_id
1 'polypeptide(L)'
;MNEACNVTTALSAFSSISLEEMSTIRLMNRTDTKYIVSLSALMDVLQRASNCYRVQEVQGERNIAYHTTYLDTPDYAMYLAHQNGRVIREKIRVRTYVSSGLTFLEVKKKIFSGFDASLEGEFRTRDGLQTVECWSGSAGVSYKMFRWLKASAGYSFKF
;
A
#
# COMPACT_ATOMS: atom_id res chain seq x y z
N MET A 1 -6.48 -25.11 -2.61
CA MET A 1 -5.47 -24.93 -3.68
C MET A 1 -6.04 -24.48 -5.03
N ASN A 2 -7.33 -24.62 -5.33
CA ASN A 2 -7.88 -24.32 -6.68
C ASN A 2 -8.22 -22.85 -6.98
N GLU A 3 -8.46 -22.01 -5.97
CA GLU A 3 -8.98 -20.64 -6.20
C GLU A 3 -7.89 -19.63 -6.60
N ALA A 4 -6.72 -19.71 -5.95
CA ALA A 4 -5.59 -18.82 -6.26
C ALA A 4 -5.03 -19.04 -7.68
N CYS A 5 -5.06 -20.29 -8.17
CA CYS A 5 -4.67 -20.65 -9.53
C CYS A 5 -5.57 -19.94 -10.56
N ASN A 6 -6.87 -19.82 -10.28
CA ASN A 6 -7.84 -19.21 -11.18
C ASN A 6 -7.61 -17.69 -11.35
N VAL A 7 -7.31 -16.98 -10.25
CA VAL A 7 -7.03 -15.54 -10.31
C VAL A 7 -5.75 -15.26 -11.10
N THR A 8 -4.67 -15.99 -10.85
CA THR A 8 -3.40 -15.80 -11.58
C THR A 8 -3.61 -16.01 -13.09
N THR A 9 -4.35 -17.04 -13.49
CA THR A 9 -4.69 -17.27 -14.91
C THR A 9 -5.49 -16.12 -15.50
N ALA A 10 -6.48 -15.57 -14.79
CA ALA A 10 -7.24 -14.42 -15.28
C ALA A 10 -6.36 -13.17 -15.44
N LEU A 11 -5.40 -12.94 -14.54
CA LEU A 11 -4.45 -11.84 -14.64
C LEU A 11 -3.49 -11.98 -15.83
N SER A 12 -3.26 -13.19 -16.34
CA SER A 12 -2.45 -13.43 -17.56
C SER A 12 -3.08 -12.82 -18.82
N ALA A 13 -4.41 -12.61 -18.84
CA ALA A 13 -5.12 -12.01 -19.97
C ALA A 13 -4.89 -10.49 -20.12
N PHE A 14 -4.35 -9.83 -19.09
CA PHE A 14 -4.07 -8.40 -19.11
C PHE A 14 -2.68 -8.13 -19.70
N SER A 15 -2.54 -7.01 -20.41
CA SER A 15 -1.22 -6.44 -20.69
C SER A 15 -0.55 -5.99 -19.40
N SER A 16 0.75 -6.28 -19.22
CA SER A 16 1.49 -5.87 -18.02
C SER A 16 1.88 -4.40 -18.04
N ILE A 17 2.17 -3.82 -16.87
CA ILE A 17 2.84 -2.51 -16.70
C ILE A 17 3.88 -2.61 -15.59
N SER A 18 5.07 -2.06 -15.81
CA SER A 18 6.16 -2.08 -14.83
C SER A 18 6.07 -0.94 -13.80
N LEU A 19 6.83 -1.06 -12.70
CA LEU A 19 6.97 0.02 -11.71
C LEU A 19 7.61 1.27 -12.31
N GLU A 20 8.60 1.09 -13.19
CA GLU A 20 9.32 2.15 -13.87
C GLU A 20 8.37 2.93 -14.80
N GLU A 21 7.54 2.21 -15.57
CA GLU A 21 6.51 2.84 -16.41
C GLU A 21 5.54 3.68 -15.56
N MET A 22 5.06 3.14 -14.42
CA MET A 22 4.14 3.87 -13.54
C MET A 22 4.78 5.08 -12.85
N SER A 23 6.09 5.07 -12.60
CA SER A 23 6.80 6.15 -11.89
C SER A 23 6.70 7.50 -12.60
N THR A 24 6.44 7.49 -13.92
CA THR A 24 6.25 8.68 -14.76
C THR A 24 4.89 9.37 -14.54
N ILE A 25 3.90 8.67 -13.96
CA ILE A 25 2.55 9.16 -13.75
C ILE A 25 2.44 9.71 -12.31
N ARG A 26 3.00 10.91 -12.09
CA ARG A 26 3.01 11.56 -10.77
C ARG A 26 1.75 12.39 -10.52
N LEU A 27 1.11 12.12 -9.38
CA LEU A 27 -0.06 12.83 -8.80
C LEU A 27 -1.34 12.78 -9.63
N MET A 28 -2.21 11.82 -9.30
CA MET A 28 -3.63 11.85 -9.69
C MET A 28 -4.51 12.29 -8.53
N ASN A 29 -5.52 13.10 -8.83
CA ASN A 29 -6.70 13.24 -7.98
C ASN A 29 -7.46 11.91 -7.98
N ARG A 30 -7.12 11.02 -7.06
CA ARG A 30 -7.71 9.68 -6.96
C ARG A 30 -8.88 9.67 -5.98
N THR A 31 -9.93 8.93 -6.34
CA THR A 31 -10.97 8.48 -5.41
C THR A 31 -10.85 6.98 -5.23
N ASP A 32 -10.80 6.49 -3.99
CA ASP A 32 -10.72 5.06 -3.67
C ASP A 32 -12.07 4.58 -3.12
N THR A 33 -12.67 3.58 -3.78
CA THR A 33 -13.87 2.88 -3.28
C THR A 33 -13.55 1.40 -3.10
N LYS A 34 -13.92 0.81 -1.96
CA LYS A 34 -13.63 -0.59 -1.62
C LYS A 34 -14.92 -1.39 -1.58
N TYR A 35 -14.87 -2.61 -2.11
CA TYR A 35 -16.00 -3.54 -2.17
C TYR A 35 -15.59 -4.87 -1.56
N ILE A 36 -16.54 -5.54 -0.91
CA ILE A 36 -16.44 -6.95 -0.55
C ILE A 36 -17.19 -7.72 -1.64
N VAL A 37 -16.53 -8.70 -2.24
CA VAL A 37 -17.08 -9.48 -3.36
C VAL A 37 -16.83 -10.97 -3.16
N SER A 38 -17.69 -11.80 -3.76
CA SER A 38 -17.40 -13.23 -3.89
C SER A 38 -16.29 -13.45 -4.92
N LEU A 39 -15.67 -14.62 -4.88
CA LEU A 39 -14.67 -15.00 -5.88
C LEU A 39 -15.27 -15.03 -7.30
N SER A 40 -16.49 -15.53 -7.46
CA SER A 40 -17.19 -15.55 -8.76
C SER A 40 -17.35 -14.15 -9.36
N ALA A 41 -17.83 -13.19 -8.55
CA ALA A 41 -18.00 -11.81 -8.98
C ALA A 41 -16.65 -11.15 -9.33
N LEU A 42 -15.58 -11.47 -8.58
CA LEU A 42 -14.24 -11.00 -8.90
C LEU A 42 -13.78 -11.49 -10.29
N MET A 43 -14.01 -12.76 -10.62
CA MET A 43 -13.63 -13.31 -11.92
C MET A 43 -14.36 -12.62 -13.08
N ASP A 44 -15.67 -12.37 -12.93
CA ASP A 44 -16.46 -11.64 -13.92
C ASP A 44 -15.94 -10.21 -14.14
N VAL A 45 -15.56 -9.53 -13.05
CA VAL A 45 -14.97 -8.19 -13.10
C VAL A 45 -13.63 -8.20 -13.82
N LEU A 46 -12.73 -9.14 -13.48
CA LEU A 46 -11.42 -9.26 -14.12
C LEU A 46 -11.55 -9.54 -15.61
N GLN A 47 -12.44 -10.43 -16.02
CA GLN A 47 -12.66 -10.74 -17.42
C GLN A 47 -13.16 -9.53 -18.23
N ARG A 48 -14.07 -8.72 -17.67
CA ARG A 48 -14.56 -7.51 -18.33
C ARG A 48 -13.51 -6.40 -18.37
N ALA A 49 -12.62 -6.34 -17.38
CA ALA A 49 -11.60 -5.32 -17.25
C ALA A 49 -10.34 -5.57 -18.11
N SER A 50 -10.11 -6.81 -18.58
CA SER A 50 -8.87 -7.23 -19.25
C SER A 50 -8.48 -6.36 -20.45
N ASN A 51 -9.47 -5.87 -21.19
CA ASN A 51 -9.24 -5.07 -22.41
C ASN A 51 -9.15 -3.56 -22.15
N CYS A 52 -9.43 -3.11 -20.92
CA CYS A 52 -9.47 -1.69 -20.56
C CYS A 52 -8.36 -1.27 -19.60
N TYR A 53 -7.70 -2.23 -18.93
CA TYR A 53 -6.71 -1.98 -17.89
C TYR A 53 -5.44 -2.79 -18.12
N ARG A 54 -4.34 -2.33 -17.52
CA ARG A 54 -3.06 -3.06 -17.44
C ARG A 54 -2.89 -3.62 -16.02
N VAL A 55 -2.23 -4.77 -15.89
CA VAL A 55 -1.89 -5.37 -14.60
C VAL A 55 -0.45 -5.04 -14.24
N GLN A 56 -0.19 -4.61 -13.00
CA GLN A 56 1.17 -4.39 -12.55
C GLN A 56 1.90 -5.74 -12.44
N GLU A 57 3.12 -5.80 -12.98
CA GLU A 57 3.98 -6.99 -12.89
C GLU A 57 5.33 -6.60 -12.29
N VAL A 58 5.80 -7.39 -11.32
CA VAL A 58 7.11 -7.21 -10.67
C VAL A 58 7.80 -8.56 -10.62
N GLN A 59 8.97 -8.67 -11.27
CA GLN A 59 9.75 -9.92 -11.33
C GLN A 59 8.92 -11.13 -11.85
N GLY A 60 8.04 -10.89 -12.84
CA GLY A 60 7.16 -11.92 -13.40
C GLY A 60 5.92 -12.23 -12.56
N GLU A 61 5.79 -11.66 -11.37
CA GLU A 61 4.63 -11.87 -10.50
C GLU A 61 3.56 -10.79 -10.67
N ARG A 62 2.31 -11.23 -10.87
CA ARG A 62 1.12 -10.38 -11.03
C ARG A 62 0.19 -10.44 -9.83
N ASN A 63 0.28 -11.49 -9.02
CA ASN A 63 -0.49 -11.66 -7.80
C ASN A 63 0.43 -11.52 -6.58
N ILE A 64 0.81 -10.27 -6.29
CA ILE A 64 1.84 -9.96 -5.30
C ILE A 64 1.29 -10.15 -3.88
N ALA A 65 1.66 -11.24 -3.23
CA ALA A 65 1.32 -11.51 -1.84
C ALA A 65 2.09 -10.61 -0.88
N TYR A 66 1.38 -10.05 0.10
CA TYR A 66 1.99 -9.27 1.17
C TYR A 66 1.37 -9.65 2.52
N HIS A 67 2.18 -9.59 3.56
CA HIS A 67 1.76 -9.68 4.95
C HIS A 67 1.77 -8.28 5.56
N THR A 68 0.80 -7.96 6.42
CA THR A 68 0.80 -6.67 7.14
C THR A 68 0.48 -6.91 8.61
N THR A 69 1.43 -6.53 9.47
CA THR A 69 1.25 -6.50 10.92
C THR A 69 0.88 -5.09 11.35
N TYR A 70 -0.23 -4.93 12.07
CA TYR A 70 -0.57 -3.68 12.73
C TYR A 70 -0.05 -3.72 14.16
N LEU A 71 0.68 -2.68 14.57
CA LEU A 71 1.12 -2.53 15.93
C LEU A 71 0.11 -1.68 16.70
N ASP A 72 -0.15 -2.06 17.93
CA ASP A 72 -1.02 -1.32 18.85
C ASP A 72 -0.43 -1.38 20.27
N THR A 73 -1.01 -0.59 21.18
CA THR A 73 -0.74 -0.68 22.61
C THR A 73 -1.55 -1.83 23.24
N PRO A 74 -1.17 -2.33 24.43
CA PRO A 74 -1.92 -3.40 25.10
C PRO A 74 -3.40 -3.07 25.36
N ASP A 75 -3.74 -1.79 25.48
CA ASP A 75 -5.10 -1.27 25.67
C ASP A 75 -5.83 -0.92 24.36
N TYR A 76 -5.25 -1.27 23.19
CA TYR A 76 -5.84 -1.03 21.87
C TYR A 76 -6.11 0.45 21.57
N ALA A 77 -5.25 1.36 22.06
CA ALA A 77 -5.49 2.79 21.97
C ALA A 77 -5.59 3.28 20.51
N MET A 78 -4.78 2.72 19.60
CA MET A 78 -4.80 3.11 18.18
C MET A 78 -6.05 2.59 17.48
N TYR A 79 -6.43 1.33 17.73
CA TYR A 79 -7.67 0.74 17.23
C TYR A 79 -8.89 1.54 17.69
N LEU A 80 -9.03 1.80 19.00
CA LEU A 80 -10.16 2.53 19.56
C LEU A 80 -10.21 3.97 19.03
N ALA A 81 -9.06 4.64 18.86
CA ALA A 81 -9.02 5.97 18.27
C ALA A 81 -9.53 5.98 16.81
N HIS A 82 -9.19 4.96 16.03
CA HIS A 82 -9.67 4.82 14.65
C HIS A 82 -11.15 4.50 14.58
N GLN A 83 -11.61 3.53 15.36
CA GLN A 83 -13.00 3.08 15.39
C GLN A 83 -13.94 4.21 15.83
N ASN A 84 -13.53 4.99 16.82
CA ASN A 84 -14.32 6.13 17.32
C ASN A 84 -14.16 7.41 16.48
N GLY A 85 -13.43 7.36 15.36
CA GLY A 85 -13.27 8.50 14.47
C GLY A 85 -12.51 9.69 15.07
N ARG A 86 -11.66 9.47 16.08
CA ARG A 86 -10.90 10.56 16.73
C ARG A 86 -10.05 11.31 15.70
N VAL A 87 -9.91 12.63 15.93
CA VAL A 87 -9.13 13.52 15.06
C VAL A 87 -7.64 13.18 15.16
N ILE A 88 -7.12 13.09 16.38
CA ILE A 88 -5.76 12.65 16.65
C ILE A 88 -5.76 11.13 16.67
N ARG A 89 -4.98 10.52 15.78
CA ARG A 89 -4.87 9.07 15.67
C ARG A 89 -3.57 8.67 15.01
N GLU A 90 -3.07 7.51 15.42
CA GLU A 90 -1.80 6.96 14.97
C GLU A 90 -2.03 5.56 14.40
N LYS A 91 -1.36 5.26 13.29
CA LYS A 91 -1.41 3.98 12.63
C LYS A 91 0.00 3.54 12.29
N ILE A 92 0.45 2.50 12.97
CA ILE A 92 1.75 1.89 12.76
C ILE A 92 1.54 0.52 12.10
N ARG A 93 2.24 0.26 11.00
CA ARG A 93 2.18 -1.02 10.31
C ARG A 93 3.56 -1.44 9.80
N VAL A 94 3.79 -2.75 9.85
CA VAL A 94 4.90 -3.40 9.16
C VAL A 94 4.31 -4.18 7.99
N ARG A 95 4.76 -3.91 6.77
CA ARG A 95 4.32 -4.62 5.56
C ARG A 95 5.49 -5.32 4.92
N THR A 96 5.37 -6.63 4.73
CA THR A 96 6.38 -7.45 4.06
C THR A 96 5.81 -8.00 2.76
N TYR A 97 6.50 -7.73 1.65
CA TYR A 97 6.19 -8.31 0.35
C TYR A 97 6.88 -9.68 0.24
N VAL A 98 6.10 -10.74 0.12
CA VAL A 98 6.59 -12.13 0.29
C VAL A 98 7.54 -12.52 -0.84
N SER A 99 7.23 -12.13 -2.08
CA SER A 99 8.03 -12.48 -3.25
C SER A 99 9.39 -11.79 -3.27
N SER A 100 9.49 -10.56 -2.77
CA SER A 100 10.71 -9.75 -2.84
C SER A 100 11.49 -9.66 -1.52
N GLY A 101 10.92 -10.15 -0.41
CA GLY A 101 11.50 -10.02 0.94
C GLY A 101 11.56 -8.58 1.46
N LEU A 102 10.96 -7.62 0.76
CA LEU A 102 10.98 -6.20 1.12
C LEU A 102 10.05 -5.94 2.29
N THR A 103 10.56 -5.32 3.36
CA THR A 103 9.78 -4.97 4.54
C THR A 103 9.75 -3.45 4.75
N PHE A 104 8.56 -2.91 4.96
CA PHE A 104 8.33 -1.49 5.18
C PHE A 104 7.74 -1.27 6.57
N LEU A 105 8.35 -0.39 7.37
CA LEU A 105 7.74 0.17 8.56
C LEU A 105 7.11 1.51 8.20
N GLU A 106 5.79 1.59 8.33
CA GLU A 106 5.04 2.82 8.08
C GLU A 106 4.39 3.31 9.36
N VAL A 107 4.66 4.57 9.70
CA VAL A 107 4.05 5.31 10.80
C VAL A 107 3.27 6.48 10.22
N LYS A 108 1.95 6.48 10.43
CA LYS A 108 1.07 7.59 10.02
C LYS A 108 0.43 8.19 11.25
N LYS A 109 0.59 9.50 11.42
CA LYS A 109 0.04 10.25 12.53
C LYS A 109 -0.80 11.41 12.01
N LYS A 110 -2.06 11.42 12.40
CA LYS A 110 -2.95 12.56 12.20
C LYS A 110 -2.88 13.46 13.43
N ILE A 111 -2.50 14.72 13.23
CA ILE A 111 -2.21 15.64 14.35
C ILE A 111 -3.38 16.59 14.59
N PHE A 112 -4.01 17.11 13.53
CA PHE A 112 -5.27 17.86 13.62
C PHE A 112 -6.09 17.71 12.35
N SER A 113 -7.28 18.30 12.29
CA SER A 113 -8.16 18.15 11.14
C SER A 113 -7.48 18.61 9.85
N GLY A 114 -7.36 17.70 8.89
CA GLY A 114 -6.72 17.97 7.60
C GLY A 114 -5.20 17.92 7.58
N PHE A 115 -4.52 17.82 8.73
CA PHE A 115 -3.05 17.74 8.79
C PHE A 115 -2.56 16.36 9.25
N ASP A 116 -1.80 15.71 8.38
CA ASP A 116 -1.25 14.38 8.57
C ASP A 116 0.27 14.41 8.38
N ALA A 117 1.00 13.74 9.27
CA ALA A 117 2.42 13.45 9.13
C ALA A 117 2.61 11.94 8.87
N SER A 118 3.54 11.61 7.99
CA SER A 118 3.90 10.24 7.65
C SER A 118 5.40 10.05 7.68
N LEU A 119 5.83 8.96 8.29
CA LEU A 119 7.18 8.43 8.22
C LEU A 119 7.09 7.02 7.68
N GLU A 120 7.90 6.70 6.69
CA GLU A 120 7.97 5.38 6.09
C GLU A 120 9.44 5.01 5.90
N GLY A 121 9.85 3.90 6.50
CA GLY A 121 11.17 3.31 6.32
C GLY A 121 11.05 2.02 5.52
N GLU A 122 11.84 1.89 4.47
CA GLU A 122 12.09 0.64 3.74
C GLU A 122 13.31 -0.05 4.33
N PHE A 123 13.17 -1.35 4.58
CA PHE A 123 14.25 -2.22 5.00
C PHE A 123 14.25 -3.47 4.12
N ARG A 124 15.39 -3.77 3.50
CA ARG A 124 15.58 -5.06 2.83
C ARG A 124 16.23 -6.02 3.80
N THR A 125 15.48 -7.04 4.20
CA THR A 125 15.99 -8.10 5.05
C THR A 125 16.36 -9.30 4.18
N ARG A 126 17.64 -9.68 4.19
CA ARG A 126 18.04 -11.03 3.81
C ARG A 126 18.02 -11.86 5.09
N ASP A 127 17.27 -12.95 5.08
CA ASP A 127 17.26 -13.94 6.18
C ASP A 127 16.76 -13.44 7.55
N GLY A 128 15.59 -12.78 7.58
CA GLY A 128 14.83 -12.61 8.83
C GLY A 128 15.44 -11.64 9.85
N LEU A 129 15.64 -10.38 9.45
CA LEU A 129 16.13 -9.24 10.27
C LEU A 129 17.60 -9.29 10.70
N GLN A 130 18.39 -10.27 10.25
CA GLN A 130 19.82 -10.39 10.62
C GLN A 130 20.72 -9.39 9.86
N THR A 131 20.40 -9.08 8.60
CA THR A 131 21.20 -8.18 7.76
C THR A 131 20.32 -7.25 6.94
N VAL A 132 20.52 -5.93 7.12
CA VAL A 132 19.85 -4.87 6.33
C VAL A 132 20.78 -4.49 5.18
N GLU A 133 20.43 -4.85 3.94
CA GLU A 133 21.28 -4.60 2.76
C GLU A 133 21.18 -3.16 2.24
N CYS A 134 19.99 -2.56 2.31
CA CYS A 134 19.77 -1.15 2.00
C CYS A 134 18.55 -0.65 2.77
N TRP A 135 18.58 0.63 3.10
CA TRP A 135 17.54 1.30 3.84
C TRP A 135 17.21 2.60 3.13
N SER A 136 15.92 2.83 2.94
CA SER A 136 15.42 4.10 2.45
C SER A 136 14.45 4.68 3.48
N GLY A 137 14.48 5.99 3.66
CA GLY A 137 13.62 6.68 4.60
C GLY A 137 12.84 7.73 3.87
N SER A 138 11.54 7.82 4.13
CA SER A 138 10.73 8.91 3.63
C SER A 138 9.95 9.57 4.77
N ALA A 139 9.96 10.89 4.76
CA ALA A 139 9.19 11.71 5.67
C ALA A 139 8.28 12.60 4.83
N GLY A 140 7.03 12.75 5.26
CA GLY A 140 6.04 13.54 4.55
C GLY A 140 5.07 14.23 5.49
N VAL A 141 4.58 15.37 5.04
CA VAL A 141 3.47 16.09 5.66
C VAL A 141 2.43 16.39 4.59
N SER A 142 1.17 16.40 4.99
CA SER A 142 0.10 16.78 4.09
C SER A 142 -0.97 17.57 4.80
N TYR A 143 -1.47 18.60 4.12
CA TYR A 143 -2.48 19.52 4.62
C TYR A 143 -3.65 19.65 3.63
N LYS A 144 -4.85 19.33 4.08
CA LYS A 144 -6.09 19.50 3.33
C LYS A 144 -6.66 20.90 3.60
N MET A 145 -6.46 21.81 2.65
CA MET A 145 -6.95 23.19 2.74
C MET A 145 -8.44 23.29 2.45
N PHE A 146 -8.91 22.62 1.39
CA PHE A 146 -10.31 22.58 0.97
C PHE A 146 -10.74 21.14 0.62
N ARG A 147 -12.03 20.94 0.34
CA ARG A 147 -12.53 19.61 -0.08
C ARG A 147 -11.84 19.10 -1.35
N TRP A 148 -11.41 20.02 -2.21
CA TRP A 148 -10.79 19.79 -3.51
C TRP A 148 -9.29 20.16 -3.56
N LEU A 149 -8.72 20.73 -2.47
CA LEU A 149 -7.32 21.16 -2.44
C LEU A 149 -6.57 20.53 -1.27
N LYS A 150 -5.47 19.85 -1.60
CA LYS A 150 -4.54 19.26 -0.65
C LYS A 150 -3.11 19.61 -1.06
N ALA A 151 -2.34 20.16 -0.13
CA ALA A 151 -0.90 20.34 -0.26
C ALA A 151 -0.17 19.19 0.43
N SER A 152 0.95 18.73 -0.14
CA SER A 152 1.82 17.75 0.49
C SER A 152 3.27 18.02 0.17
N ALA A 153 4.13 17.86 1.15
CA ALA A 153 5.58 17.89 0.99
C ALA A 153 6.14 16.58 1.53
N GLY A 154 7.14 16.04 0.85
CA GLY A 154 7.81 14.82 1.28
C GLY A 154 9.24 14.79 0.79
N TYR A 155 10.08 14.10 1.54
CA TYR A 155 11.48 13.90 1.23
C TYR A 155 11.81 12.42 1.38
N SER A 156 12.59 11.88 0.44
CA SER A 156 13.07 10.50 0.47
C SER A 156 14.59 10.49 0.47
N PHE A 157 15.16 9.83 1.47
CA PHE A 157 16.57 9.51 1.59
C PHE A 157 16.78 8.08 1.08
N LYS A 158 17.76 7.88 0.20
CA LYS A 158 18.24 6.56 -0.22
C LYS A 158 19.70 6.45 0.23
N PHE A 159 20.02 5.42 0.99
CA PHE A 159 21.38 5.12 1.45
C PHE A 159 21.85 3.80 0.85
#